data_AF-A0A067N0S0-F1
#
_entry.id   AF-A0A067N0S0-F1
#
_cell.length_a   1.000
_cell.length_b   1.000
_cell.length_c   1.000
_cell.angle_alpha   90.00
_cell.angle_beta   90.00
_cell.angle_gamma   90.00
#
_symmetry.space_group_name_H-M   'P 1'
#
loop_
_entity.id
_entity.type
_entity.pdbx_description
1 polymer ?
#
loop_
_entity_poly.entity_id
_entity_poly.type
_entity_poly.pdbx_seq_one_letter_code
_entity_poly.pdbx_strand_id
1 'polypeptide(L)'
;EIMSEQDVSQREIKRPERFRILIIGRANAGKTTILRAVCGAEGEPDVYDRDGNKVRGFAPPITHTYTFSQRGEHNVEHSLMFPSSPGFVFHDSRGFESGAVDELELVRKFIQDKASLGSMSNQLHAIW
;
A
#
# COMPACT_ATOMS: atom_id res chain seq x y z
N GLU A 1 43.09 -16.50 28.55
CA GLU A 1 42.71 -15.74 27.36
C GLU A 1 41.28 -16.14 27.04
N ILE A 2 40.32 -15.36 27.53
CA ILE A 2 38.88 -15.68 27.47
C ILE A 2 38.29 -14.72 26.44
N MET A 3 37.87 -15.25 25.30
CA MET A 3 37.10 -14.50 24.32
C MET A 3 35.66 -14.37 24.85
N SER A 4 35.23 -13.14 25.06
CA SER A 4 33.92 -12.78 25.62
C SER A 4 32.78 -13.09 24.64
N GLU A 5 31.72 -13.71 25.16
CA GLU A 5 30.43 -13.99 24.50
C GLU A 5 29.59 -12.72 24.25
N GLN A 6 30.14 -11.74 23.55
CA GLN A 6 29.39 -10.56 23.13
C GLN A 6 29.69 -10.21 21.67
N ASP A 7 29.04 -10.90 20.72
CA ASP A 7 28.73 -10.29 19.43
C ASP A 7 27.57 -10.98 18.68
N VAL A 8 26.40 -11.07 19.32
CA VAL A 8 25.14 -11.21 18.57
C VAL A 8 24.32 -9.98 18.91
N SER A 9 24.60 -8.88 18.22
CA SER A 9 23.76 -7.69 18.27
C SER A 9 22.33 -8.10 17.90
N GLN A 10 21.44 -8.20 18.89
CA GLN A 10 20.01 -8.25 18.61
C GLN A 10 19.66 -6.91 17.96
N ARG A 11 19.55 -6.88 16.63
CA ARG A 11 19.06 -5.70 15.92
C ARG A 11 17.63 -5.47 16.43
N GLU A 12 17.46 -4.46 17.25
CA GLU A 12 16.17 -4.06 17.78
C GLU A 12 15.25 -3.74 16.58
N ILE A 13 14.27 -4.62 16.32
CA ILE A 13 13.35 -4.46 15.17
C ILE A 13 12.44 -3.28 15.52
N LYS A 14 12.83 -2.09 15.07
CA LYS A 14 12.06 -0.87 15.29
C LYS A 14 10.72 -0.99 14.56
N ARG A 15 9.63 -0.78 15.28
CA ARG A 15 8.29 -0.73 14.69
C ARG A 15 8.21 0.43 13.69
N PRO A 16 7.59 0.24 12.53
CA PRO A 16 7.41 1.32 11.57
C PRO A 16 6.39 2.35 12.11
N GLU A 17 6.60 3.62 11.79
CA GLU A 17 5.64 4.69 12.10
C GLU A 17 4.33 4.52 11.32
N ARG A 18 4.42 3.97 10.11
CA ARG A 18 3.27 3.62 9.26
C ARG A 18 3.46 2.22 8.69
N PHE A 19 2.45 1.38 8.86
CA PHE A 19 2.41 0.03 8.32
C PHE A 19 1.88 0.03 6.89
N ARG A 20 2.76 -0.28 5.94
CA ARG A 20 2.48 -0.23 4.49
C ARG A 20 2.09 -1.61 3.96
N ILE A 21 0.92 -1.68 3.33
CA ILE A 21 0.33 -2.92 2.82
C ILE A 21 0.12 -2.78 1.31
N LEU A 22 0.59 -3.75 0.53
CA LEU A 22 0.18 -3.91 -0.86
C LEU A 22 -0.97 -4.92 -0.91
N ILE A 23 -2.11 -4.54 -1.49
CA ILE A 23 -3.19 -5.47 -1.81
C ILE A 23 -3.10 -5.82 -3.29
N ILE A 24 -2.94 -7.11 -3.58
CA ILE A 24 -2.67 -7.64 -4.90
C ILE A 24 -3.68 -8.73 -5.27
N GLY A 25 -4.06 -8.81 -6.55
CA GLY A 25 -4.95 -9.87 -6.99
C GLY A 25 -5.75 -9.53 -8.24
N ARG A 26 -6.49 -10.51 -8.75
CA ARG A 26 -7.25 -10.38 -10.00
C ARG A 26 -8.29 -9.25 -9.94
N ALA A 27 -8.70 -8.79 -11.12
CA ALA A 27 -9.85 -7.91 -11.23
C ALA A 27 -11.08 -8.52 -10.57
N ASN A 28 -11.84 -7.69 -9.86
CA ASN A 28 -13.07 -8.07 -9.15
C ASN A 28 -12.91 -9.13 -8.04
N ALA A 29 -11.68 -9.44 -7.58
CA ALA A 29 -11.43 -10.36 -6.48
C ALA A 29 -11.84 -9.82 -5.09
N GLY A 30 -12.35 -8.58 -5.01
CA GLY A 30 -12.79 -7.97 -3.75
C GLY A 30 -11.73 -7.18 -2.97
N LYS A 31 -10.57 -6.85 -3.58
CA LYS A 31 -9.49 -6.06 -2.95
C LYS A 31 -9.98 -4.79 -2.26
N THR A 32 -10.70 -3.95 -3.00
CA THR A 32 -11.27 -2.70 -2.49
C THR A 32 -12.29 -2.94 -1.37
N THR A 33 -13.08 -4.02 -1.47
CA THR A 33 -14.05 -4.40 -0.44
C THR A 33 -13.35 -4.75 0.87
N ILE A 34 -12.28 -5.55 0.81
CA ILE A 34 -11.47 -5.90 1.98
C ILE A 34 -10.83 -4.64 2.57
N LEU A 35 -10.22 -3.80 1.74
CA LEU A 35 -9.58 -2.56 2.17
C LEU A 35 -10.55 -1.66 2.95
N ARG A 36 -11.79 -1.50 2.49
CA ARG A 36 -12.84 -0.75 3.20
C ARG A 36 -13.30 -1.41 4.49
N ALA A 37 -13.47 -2.73 4.47
CA ALA A 37 -13.90 -3.47 5.66
C ALA A 37 -12.86 -3.37 6.78
N VAL A 38 -11.57 -3.48 6.44
CA VAL A 38 -10.45 -3.37 7.40
C VAL A 38 -10.33 -1.95 7.97
N CYS A 39 -10.58 -0.92 7.16
CA CYS A 39 -10.44 0.48 7.58
C CYS A 39 -11.67 1.04 8.32
N GLY A 40 -12.63 0.18 8.67
CA GLY A 40 -13.76 0.56 9.51
C GLY A 40 -14.75 1.50 8.84
N ALA A 41 -15.07 1.26 7.56
CA ALA A 41 -16.22 1.74 6.77
C ALA A 41 -16.63 3.23 6.77
N GLU A 42 -16.05 4.10 7.59
CA GLU A 42 -16.43 5.50 7.68
C GLU A 42 -15.41 6.38 6.98
N GLY A 43 -15.85 6.98 5.88
CA GLY A 43 -15.07 7.90 5.08
C GLY A 43 -14.23 7.21 4.02
N GLU A 44 -13.58 8.05 3.23
CA GLU A 44 -12.86 7.63 2.05
C GLU A 44 -11.37 7.93 2.16
N PRO A 45 -10.49 7.12 1.53
CA PRO A 45 -9.07 7.31 1.69
C PRO A 45 -8.60 8.56 0.98
N ASP A 46 -7.79 9.35 1.66
CA ASP A 46 -6.99 10.34 0.99
C ASP A 46 -5.93 9.65 0.12
N VAL A 47 -5.80 10.10 -1.12
CA VAL A 47 -4.84 9.57 -2.09
C VAL A 47 -3.64 10.49 -2.21
N TYR A 48 -2.45 9.92 -2.10
CA TYR A 48 -1.19 10.64 -2.20
C TYR A 48 -0.32 10.03 -3.30
N ASP A 49 0.37 10.88 -4.06
CA ASP A 49 1.34 10.43 -5.04
C ASP A 49 2.63 9.90 -4.37
N ARG A 50 3.59 9.46 -5.17
CA ARG A 50 4.88 8.95 -4.69
C ARG A 50 5.71 10.00 -3.93
N ASP A 51 5.49 11.27 -4.23
CA ASP A 51 6.19 12.41 -3.64
C ASP A 51 5.50 12.91 -2.36
N GLY A 52 4.35 12.31 -2.00
CA GLY A 52 3.60 12.63 -0.80
C GLY A 52 2.61 13.78 -0.98
N ASN A 53 2.36 14.23 -2.21
CA ASN A 53 1.35 15.25 -2.48
C ASN A 53 -0.03 14.62 -2.55
N LYS A 54 -1.01 15.28 -1.93
CA LYS A 54 -2.41 14.85 -2.01
C LYS A 54 -2.93 15.05 -3.43
N VAL A 55 -3.35 13.98 -4.08
CA VAL A 55 -3.88 13.99 -5.44
C VAL A 55 -5.32 14.54 -5.40
N ARG A 56 -5.51 15.80 -5.80
CA ARG A 56 -6.82 16.47 -5.85
C ARG A 56 -7.59 16.05 -7.11
N GLY A 57 -8.13 14.83 -7.11
CA GLY A 57 -8.96 14.29 -8.20
C GLY A 57 -10.24 13.57 -7.76
N PHE A 58 -10.35 13.22 -6.47
CA PHE A 58 -11.51 12.54 -5.91
C PHE A 58 -12.55 13.55 -5.42
N ALA A 59 -13.18 14.28 -6.34
CA ALA A 59 -14.46 14.91 -5.99
C ALA A 59 -15.41 13.78 -5.56
N PRO A 60 -16.05 13.86 -4.38
CA PRO A 60 -16.98 12.82 -3.98
C PRO A 60 -18.07 12.76 -5.05
N PRO A 61 -18.35 11.60 -5.65
CA PRO A 61 -19.56 11.46 -6.42
C PRO A 61 -20.73 11.81 -5.49
N ILE A 62 -21.84 12.23 -6.07
CA ILE A 62 -23.11 12.55 -5.40
C ILE A 62 -23.68 11.32 -4.64
N THR A 63 -22.99 10.18 -4.70
CA THR A 63 -23.21 8.96 -3.94
C THR A 63 -22.03 8.73 -2.98
N HIS A 64 -22.31 8.45 -1.70
CA HIS A 64 -21.38 8.12 -0.60
C HIS A 64 -20.55 6.84 -0.81
N THR A 65 -20.07 6.63 -2.02
CA THR A 65 -19.27 5.52 -2.45
C THR A 65 -18.11 6.13 -3.22
N TYR A 66 -16.87 5.98 -2.73
CA TYR A 66 -15.72 5.81 -3.61
C TYR A 66 -16.08 4.64 -4.49
N THR A 67 -16.68 4.99 -5.59
CA THR A 67 -16.61 4.18 -6.75
C THR A 67 -15.16 4.39 -7.19
N PHE A 68 -14.32 3.42 -6.90
CA PHE A 68 -13.03 3.21 -7.61
C PHE A 68 -13.26 3.05 -9.14
N SER A 69 -14.46 3.36 -9.65
CA SER A 69 -14.95 3.42 -11.03
C SER A 69 -14.12 4.31 -11.96
N GLN A 70 -13.21 5.12 -11.46
CA GLN A 70 -12.05 5.51 -12.28
C GLN A 70 -11.03 4.37 -12.28
N ARG A 71 -11.40 3.20 -12.82
CA ARG A 71 -10.53 2.03 -12.99
C ARG A 71 -9.26 2.35 -13.82
N GLY A 72 -9.20 3.53 -14.44
CA GLY A 72 -8.12 3.98 -15.32
C GLY A 72 -6.94 4.70 -14.66
N GLU A 73 -7.03 5.20 -13.42
CA GLU A 73 -5.95 6.01 -12.79
C GLU A 73 -5.37 5.38 -11.51
N HIS A 74 -5.59 4.09 -11.28
CA HIS A 74 -4.98 3.39 -10.13
C HIS A 74 -3.52 3.07 -10.43
N ASN A 75 -2.63 3.88 -9.86
CA ASN A 75 -1.19 3.65 -9.86
C ASN A 75 -0.79 2.98 -8.53
N VAL A 76 -0.09 1.84 -8.61
CA VAL A 76 0.39 1.11 -7.42
C VAL A 76 1.33 1.96 -6.56
N GLU A 77 1.99 2.96 -7.13
CA GLU A 77 2.83 3.91 -6.39
C GLU A 77 2.03 4.88 -5.52
N HIS A 78 0.75 5.13 -5.85
CA HIS A 78 -0.11 5.97 -5.03
C HIS A 78 -0.44 5.29 -3.71
N SER A 79 -0.51 6.10 -2.67
CA SER A 79 -0.80 5.68 -1.30
C SER A 79 -2.23 6.07 -0.94
N LEU A 80 -2.99 5.10 -0.43
CA LEU A 80 -4.32 5.29 0.13
C LEU A 80 -4.18 5.35 1.66
N MET A 81 -4.63 6.44 2.26
CA MET A 81 -4.59 6.65 3.71
C MET A 81 -5.96 7.06 4.23
N PHE A 82 -6.52 6.25 5.12
CA PHE A 82 -7.82 6.53 5.73
C PHE A 82 -7.64 7.40 6.97
N PRO A 83 -8.40 8.50 7.11
CA PRO A 83 -8.40 9.30 8.34
C PRO A 83 -8.73 8.48 9.59
N SER A 84 -9.57 7.44 9.46
CA SER A 84 -9.94 6.52 10.54
C SER A 84 -8.80 5.59 10.99
N SER A 85 -7.76 5.41 10.16
CA SER A 85 -6.65 4.48 10.42
C SER A 85 -5.30 5.06 9.95
N PRO A 86 -4.83 6.17 10.58
CA PRO A 86 -3.68 6.95 10.12
C PRO A 86 -2.33 6.21 10.20
N GLY A 87 -2.28 5.11 10.96
CA GLY A 87 -1.10 4.24 11.05
C GLY A 87 -0.91 3.31 9.85
N PHE A 88 -1.85 3.27 8.90
CA PHE A 88 -1.79 2.38 7.75
C PHE A 88 -1.66 3.14 6.44
N VAL A 89 -0.90 2.56 5.52
CA VAL A 89 -0.78 3.03 4.14
C VAL A 89 -1.06 1.86 3.22
N PHE A 90 -2.04 1.99 2.34
CA PHE A 90 -2.40 0.94 1.40
C PHE A 90 -1.96 1.30 -0.02
N HIS A 91 -1.47 0.30 -0.73
CA HIS A 91 -1.21 0.33 -2.17
C HIS A 91 -2.12 -0.73 -2.82
N ASP A 92 -2.83 -0.37 -3.88
CA ASP A 92 -3.69 -1.30 -4.64
C ASP A 92 -3.02 -1.60 -5.98
N SER A 93 -2.77 -2.88 -6.28
CA SER A 93 -2.08 -3.32 -7.51
C SER A 93 -2.90 -3.15 -8.79
N ARG A 94 -4.14 -2.65 -8.70
CA ARG A 94 -5.20 -2.83 -9.70
C ARG A 94 -5.51 -4.32 -9.93
N GLY A 95 -6.67 -4.58 -10.52
CA GLY A 95 -7.05 -5.93 -10.96
C GLY A 95 -6.25 -6.41 -12.14
N PHE A 96 -5.55 -7.54 -12.01
CA PHE A 96 -5.01 -8.24 -13.19
C PHE A 96 -6.14 -8.90 -13.99
N GLU A 97 -6.11 -8.68 -15.30
CA GLU A 97 -6.96 -9.34 -16.29
C GLU A 97 -6.14 -10.36 -17.11
N SER A 98 -6.79 -11.12 -18.00
CA SER A 98 -6.06 -12.07 -18.83
C SER A 98 -5.15 -11.33 -19.82
N GLY A 99 -3.86 -11.65 -19.82
CA GLY A 99 -2.87 -10.96 -20.68
C GLY A 99 -2.25 -9.70 -20.07
N ALA A 100 -2.55 -9.38 -18.82
CA ALA A 100 -2.03 -8.24 -18.07
C ALA A 100 -0.56 -8.40 -17.62
N VAL A 101 0.34 -8.69 -18.57
CA VAL A 101 1.77 -8.89 -18.31
C VAL A 101 2.42 -7.59 -17.81
N ASP A 102 2.06 -6.46 -18.42
CA ASP A 102 2.60 -5.15 -18.08
C ASP A 102 2.22 -4.76 -16.64
N GLU A 103 0.98 -5.00 -16.21
CA GLU A 103 0.55 -4.76 -14.84
C GLU A 103 1.32 -5.64 -13.85
N LEU A 104 1.57 -6.92 -14.20
CA LEU A 104 2.35 -7.81 -13.35
C LEU A 104 3.81 -7.34 -13.19
N GLU A 105 4.43 -6.88 -14.28
CA GLU A 105 5.79 -6.32 -14.23
C GLU A 105 5.84 -5.01 -13.43
N LEU A 106 4.84 -4.13 -13.59
CA LEU A 106 4.74 -2.90 -12.79
C LEU A 106 4.68 -3.20 -11.29
N VAL A 107 3.88 -4.19 -10.89
CA VAL A 107 3.73 -4.56 -9.49
C VAL A 107 4.99 -5.26 -8.96
N ARG A 108 5.63 -6.11 -9.78
CA ARG A 108 6.92 -6.73 -9.43
C ARG A 108 8.00 -5.67 -9.21
N LYS A 109 8.10 -4.71 -10.13
CA LYS A 109 9.02 -3.58 -10.02
C LYS A 109 8.76 -2.78 -8.75
N PHE A 110 7.50 -2.44 -8.48
CA PHE A 110 7.11 -1.73 -7.27
C PHE A 110 7.56 -2.47 -5.98
N ILE A 111 7.35 -3.79 -5.91
CA ILE A 111 7.80 -4.61 -4.77
C ILE A 111 9.33 -4.55 -4.62
N GLN A 112 10.07 -4.69 -5.72
CA GLN A 112 11.53 -4.62 -5.73
C GLN A 112 12.04 -3.25 -5.28
N ASP A 113 11.47 -2.17 -5.83
CA ASP A 113 11.82 -0.80 -5.48
C ASP A 113 11.58 -0.57 -3.99
N LYS A 114 10.40 -0.96 -3.47
CA LYS A 114 10.08 -0.84 -2.03
C LYS A 114 11.01 -1.65 -1.14
N ALA A 115 11.42 -2.84 -1.56
CA ALA A 115 12.38 -3.66 -0.82
C ALA A 115 13.78 -3.01 -0.76
N SER A 116 14.19 -2.33 -1.84
CA SER A 116 15.52 -1.75 -2.00
C SER A 116 15.76 -0.44 -1.22
N LEU A 117 14.70 0.25 -0.78
CA LEU A 117 14.80 1.58 -0.16
C LEU A 117 15.54 1.63 1.19
N GLY A 118 15.87 0.48 1.79
CA GLY A 118 16.70 0.35 3.00
C GLY A 118 16.11 0.94 4.29
N SER A 119 15.10 1.81 4.19
CA SER A 119 14.40 2.41 5.31
C SER A 119 13.09 1.68 5.60
N MET A 120 12.91 1.26 6.86
CA MET A 120 11.66 0.72 7.40
C MET A 120 10.45 1.66 7.14
N SER A 121 10.67 2.97 7.04
CA SER A 121 9.58 3.93 6.80
C SER A 121 8.97 3.83 5.41
N ASN A 122 9.68 3.25 4.45
CA ASN A 122 9.29 3.21 3.03
C ASN A 122 9.07 1.80 2.48
N GLN A 123 9.45 0.76 3.23
CA GLN A 123 9.27 -0.63 2.85
C GLN A 123 7.80 -1.08 2.93
N LEU A 124 7.45 -2.08 2.12
CA LEU A 124 6.21 -2.84 2.31
C LEU A 124 6.37 -3.77 3.51
N HIS A 125 5.35 -3.83 4.35
CA HIS A 125 5.34 -4.66 5.56
C HIS A 125 4.46 -5.89 5.41
N ALA A 126 3.49 -5.84 4.50
CA ALA A 126 2.66 -6.97 4.11
C ALA A 126 2.27 -6.86 2.64
N ILE A 127 2.10 -8.02 2.02
CA ILE A 127 1.50 -8.19 0.70
C ILE A 127 0.32 -9.15 0.92
N TRP A 128 -0.88 -8.74 0.52
CA TRP A 128 -2.11 -9.50 0.65
C TRP A 128 -2.71 -9.80 -0.71
#